data_AF-A0A838Q9Q9-F1
#
_entry.id   AF-A0A838Q9Q9-F1
#
_cell.length_a   1.000
_cell.length_b   1.000
_cell.length_c   1.000
_cell.angle_alpha   90.00
_cell.angle_beta   90.00
_cell.angle_gamma   90.00
#
_symmetry.space_group_name_H-M   'P 1'
#
loop_
_entity.id
_entity.type
_entity.pdbx_description
1 polymer ?
#
loop_
_entity_poly.entity_id
_entity_poly.type
_entity_poly.pdbx_seq_one_letter_code
_entity_poly.pdbx_strand_id
1 'polypeptide(L)'
;VKNVRDRLFRGMCVETAEFNKVIALFNDKKSAIYALYSDEVGQRMARRTVDETLKYFDEFYRTINDPRKVKREILDACRGGS
;
A
#
# COMPACT_ATOMS: atom_id res chain seq x y z
N VAL A 1 10.90 13.77 9.03
CA VAL A 1 9.71 12.88 9.00
C VAL A 1 8.58 13.62 9.66
N LYS A 2 7.51 13.95 8.94
CA LYS A 2 6.36 14.71 9.47
C LYS A 2 5.14 13.82 9.70
N ASN A 3 5.01 12.76 8.92
CA ASN A 3 3.95 11.76 9.07
C ASN A 3 4.54 10.33 8.98
N VAL A 4 3.71 9.31 9.25
CA VAL A 4 4.12 7.90 9.14
C VAL A 4 4.35 7.44 7.70
N ARG A 5 3.73 8.08 6.71
CA ARG A 5 3.88 7.81 5.27
C ARG A 5 5.26 8.25 4.74
N ASP A 6 5.92 9.20 5.40
CA ASP A 6 7.27 9.67 5.08
C ASP A 6 8.37 8.73 5.61
N ARG A 7 8.02 7.72 6.42
CA ARG A 7 9.00 6.80 7.02
C ARG A 7 9.36 5.70 6.02
N LEU A 8 10.63 5.59 5.68
CA LEU A 8 11.16 4.51 4.85
C LEU A 8 11.55 3.30 5.69
N PHE A 9 11.31 2.10 5.15
CA PHE A 9 11.83 0.86 5.71
C PHE A 9 13.34 0.78 5.49
N ARG A 10 14.12 0.94 6.56
CA ARG A 10 15.60 0.88 6.53
C ARG A 10 16.16 -0.49 6.96
N GLY A 11 15.39 -1.56 6.73
CA GLY A 11 15.88 -2.93 6.88
C GLY A 11 16.72 -3.38 5.68
N MET A 12 17.19 -4.63 5.71
CA MET A 12 17.86 -5.25 4.57
C MET A 12 16.87 -5.45 3.42
N CYS A 13 17.39 -5.40 2.20
CA CYS A 13 16.61 -5.69 1.00
C CYS A 13 16.19 -7.16 0.99
N VAL A 14 14.90 -7.41 0.76
CA VAL A 14 14.31 -8.72 0.53
C VAL A 14 14.22 -9.00 -0.97
N GLU A 15 14.14 -10.28 -1.33
CA GLU A 15 14.13 -10.70 -2.74
C GLU A 15 12.88 -10.18 -3.46
N THR A 16 13.04 -9.70 -4.70
CA THR A 16 11.93 -9.19 -5.52
C THR A 16 10.81 -10.22 -5.73
N ALA A 17 11.15 -11.52 -5.77
CA ALA A 17 10.17 -12.59 -5.88
C ALA A 17 9.21 -12.67 -4.69
N GLU A 18 9.66 -12.30 -3.49
CA GLU A 18 8.83 -12.24 -2.29
C GLU A 18 7.80 -11.10 -2.38
N PHE A 19 8.23 -9.93 -2.86
CA PHE A 19 7.33 -8.80 -3.09
C PHE A 19 6.24 -9.12 -4.11
N ASN A 20 6.54 -9.83 -5.19
CA ASN A 20 5.54 -10.21 -6.19
C ASN A 20 4.43 -11.09 -5.57
N LYS A 21 4.80 -12.02 -4.68
CA LYS A 21 3.82 -12.85 -3.95
C LYS A 21 2.93 -12.00 -3.04
N VAL A 22 3.52 -11.04 -2.34
CA VAL A 22 2.79 -10.13 -1.45
C VAL A 22 1.86 -9.20 -2.24
N ILE A 23 2.32 -8.64 -3.36
CA ILE A 23 1.49 -7.81 -4.25
C ILE A 23 0.30 -8.62 -4.78
N ALA A 24 0.53 -9.87 -5.18
CA ALA A 24 -0.55 -10.78 -5.60
C ALA A 24 -1.57 -11.01 -4.47
N LEU A 25 -1.13 -11.22 -3.23
CA LEU A 25 -2.01 -11.36 -2.07
C LEU A 25 -2.84 -10.09 -1.81
N PHE A 26 -2.22 -8.92 -1.89
CA PHE A 26 -2.96 -7.65 -1.76
C PHE A 26 -4.01 -7.49 -2.86
N ASN A 27 -3.68 -7.81 -4.10
CA ASN A 27 -4.63 -7.75 -5.21
C ASN A 27 -5.79 -8.74 -5.04
N ASP A 28 -5.53 -9.96 -4.57
CA ASP A 28 -6.56 -10.96 -4.24
C ASP A 28 -7.52 -10.45 -3.15
N LYS A 29 -6.99 -9.74 -2.14
CA LYS A 29 -7.80 -9.18 -1.04
C LYS A 29 -8.37 -7.79 -1.31
N LYS A 30 -8.09 -7.18 -2.46
CA LYS A 30 -8.47 -5.80 -2.76
C LYS A 30 -9.97 -5.55 -2.57
N SER A 31 -10.82 -6.39 -3.16
CA SER A 31 -12.27 -6.25 -3.06
C SER A 31 -12.75 -6.33 -1.60
N ALA A 32 -12.25 -7.30 -0.84
CA ALA A 32 -12.59 -7.47 0.57
C ALA A 32 -12.16 -6.28 1.42
N ILE A 33 -10.98 -5.70 1.17
CA ILE A 33 -10.50 -4.52 1.88
C ILE A 33 -11.39 -3.30 1.61
N TYR A 34 -11.79 -3.07 0.36
CA TYR A 34 -12.66 -1.93 0.02
C TYR A 34 -14.08 -2.12 0.57
N ALA A 35 -14.57 -3.36 0.64
CA ALA A 35 -15.91 -3.66 1.16
C ALA A 35 -16.10 -3.17 2.61
N LEU A 36 -15.04 -3.19 3.43
CA LEU A 36 -15.03 -2.68 4.82
C LEU A 36 -15.39 -1.20 4.96
N TYR A 37 -15.32 -0.44 3.87
CA TYR A 37 -15.63 0.98 3.84
C TYR A 37 -17.00 1.29 3.23
N SER A 38 -17.68 0.25 2.72
CA SER A 38 -19.05 0.31 2.21
C SER A 38 -20.06 -0.46 3.07
N ASP A 39 -19.58 -1.30 3.99
CA ASP A 39 -20.39 -2.11 4.89
C ASP A 39 -20.85 -1.34 6.15
N GLU A 40 -21.43 -2.06 7.12
CA GLU A 40 -21.90 -1.48 8.37
C GLU A 40 -20.79 -0.82 9.20
N VAL A 41 -19.53 -1.25 9.05
CA VAL A 41 -18.38 -0.65 9.72
C VAL A 41 -18.08 0.70 9.08
N GLY A 42 -17.98 0.73 7.75
CA GLY A 42 -17.77 1.96 6.98
C GLY A 42 -18.85 3.02 7.25
N GLN A 43 -20.11 2.60 7.39
CA GLN A 43 -21.24 3.50 7.68
C GLN A 43 -21.16 4.17 9.06
N ARG A 44 -20.38 3.62 10.00
CA ARG A 44 -20.17 4.22 11.33
C ARG A 44 -19.04 5.25 11.33
N MET A 45 -18.28 5.37 10.24
CA MET A 45 -17.19 6.34 10.12
C MET A 45 -17.68 7.66 9.53
N ALA A 46 -16.97 8.75 9.83
CA ALA A 46 -17.23 10.02 9.17
C ALA A 46 -16.97 9.89 7.67
N ARG A 47 -17.90 10.38 6.82
CA ARG A 47 -17.79 10.32 5.35
C ARG A 47 -16.43 10.80 4.84
N ARG A 48 -15.93 11.93 5.37
CA ARG A 48 -14.62 12.47 5.01
C ARG A 48 -13.48 11.47 5.28
N THR A 49 -13.52 10.76 6.40
CA THR A 49 -12.53 9.74 6.74
C THR A 49 -12.58 8.57 5.77
N VAL A 50 -13.78 8.13 5.39
CA VAL A 50 -13.96 7.09 4.36
C VAL A 50 -13.35 7.54 3.04
N ASP A 51 -13.71 8.73 2.55
CA ASP A 51 -13.23 9.26 1.28
C ASP A 51 -11.69 9.41 1.25
N GLU A 52 -11.10 9.95 2.31
CA GLU A 52 -9.64 10.09 2.43
C GLU A 52 -8.94 8.73 2.50
N THR A 53 -9.55 7.73 3.12
CA THR A 53 -8.98 6.38 3.22
C THR A 53 -9.04 5.64 1.89
N LEU A 54 -10.17 5.71 1.19
CA LEU A 54 -10.33 5.11 -0.14
C LEU A 54 -9.34 5.72 -1.14
N LYS A 55 -9.17 7.05 -1.11
CA LYS A 55 -8.15 7.73 -1.94
C LYS A 55 -6.73 7.26 -1.62
N TYR A 56 -6.43 7.05 -0.34
CA TYR A 56 -5.12 6.52 0.07
C TYR A 56 -4.90 5.09 -0.45
N PHE A 57 -5.92 4.24 -0.41
CA PHE A 57 -5.84 2.89 -0.98
C PHE A 57 -5.71 2.91 -2.50
N ASP A 58 -6.42 3.79 -3.20
CA ASP A 58 -6.28 3.93 -4.65
C ASP A 58 -4.85 4.29 -5.03
N GLU A 59 -4.23 5.21 -4.29
CA GLU A 59 -2.82 5.56 -4.48
C GLU A 59 -1.90 4.36 -4.18
N PHE A 60 -2.13 3.63 -3.09
CA PHE A 60 -1.38 2.44 -2.74
C PHE A 60 -1.46 1.37 -3.83
N TYR A 61 -2.66 1.01 -4.29
CA TYR A 61 -2.86 0.03 -5.36
C TYR A 61 -2.29 0.50 -6.70
N ARG A 62 -2.26 1.81 -6.96
CA ARG A 62 -1.59 2.40 -8.12
C ARG A 62 -0.06 2.26 -8.03
N THR A 63 0.52 2.39 -6.83
CA THR A 63 1.96 2.22 -6.61
C THR A 63 2.37 0.76 -6.73
N ILE A 64 1.70 -0.17 -6.03
CA ILE A 64 2.13 -1.58 -6.01
C ILE A 64 1.89 -2.31 -7.34
N ASN A 65 0.99 -1.81 -8.20
CA ASN A 65 0.72 -2.37 -9.52
C ASN A 65 1.46 -1.68 -10.67
N ASP A 66 2.32 -0.70 -10.36
CA ASP A 66 3.24 -0.08 -11.31
C ASP A 66 4.67 -0.58 -11.03
N PRO A 67 5.24 -1.45 -11.87
CA PRO A 67 6.57 -2.02 -11.64
C PRO A 67 7.67 -0.96 -11.47
N ARG A 68 7.55 0.20 -12.13
CA ARG A 68 8.53 1.29 -12.02
C ARG A 68 8.44 1.95 -10.64
N LYS A 69 7.22 2.13 -10.12
CA LYS A 69 7.02 2.69 -8.79
C LYS A 69 7.40 1.71 -7.70
N VAL A 70 7.05 0.42 -7.84
CA VAL A 70 7.50 -0.63 -6.91
C VAL A 70 9.02 -0.62 -6.79
N LYS A 71 9.73 -0.59 -7.93
CA LYS A 71 11.18 -0.53 -7.92
C LYS A 71 11.68 0.70 -7.15
N ARG A 72 11.26 1.90 -7.55
CA ARG A 72 11.75 3.16 -7.00
C ARG A 72 11.37 3.40 -5.54
N GLU A 73 10.14 3.09 -5.16
CA GLU A 73 9.55 3.48 -3.88
C GLU A 73 9.68 2.40 -2.82
N ILE A 74 9.86 1.13 -3.21
CA ILE A 74 9.89 -0.02 -2.29
C ILE A 74 11.23 -0.75 -2.36
N LEU A 75 11.64 -1.19 -3.55
CA LEU A 75 12.84 -2.04 -3.69
C LEU A 75 14.14 -1.26 -3.55
N ASP A 76 14.23 -0.07 -4.12
CA ASP A 76 15.45 0.75 -4.09
C ASP A 76 15.56 1.57 -2.78
N ALA A 77 14.52 1.56 -1.93
CA ALA A 77 14.43 2.34 -0.70
C ALA A 77 15.00 1.64 0.55
N CYS A 78 15.41 0.37 0.45
CA CYS A 78 16.02 -0.41 1.54
C CYS A 78 17.52 -0.13 1.71
N ARG A 79 18.11 -0.57 2.83
CA ARG A 79 19.57 -0.49 3.04
C ARG A 79 20.25 -1.54 2.14
N GLY A 80 20.85 -1.10 1.04
CA GLY A 80 21.56 -1.95 0.08
C GLY A 80 21.17 -1.72 -1.39
N GLY A 81 20.11 -0.95 -1.66
CA GLY A 81 19.81 -0.48 -3.01
C GLY A 81 20.88 0.51 -3.46
N SER A 82 21.70 0.12 -4.44
CA SER A 82 22.70 0.97 -5.10
C SER A 82 22.21 1.35 -6.49
#